data_AF-A0A367ZD79-F1
#
_entry.id   AF-A0A367ZD79-F1
#
_cell.length_a   1.000
_cell.length_b   1.000
_cell.length_c   1.000
_cell.angle_alpha   90.00
_cell.angle_beta   90.00
_cell.angle_gamma   90.00
#
_symmetry.space_group_name_H-M   'P 1'
#
loop_
_entity.id
_entity.type
_entity.pdbx_description
1 polymer ?
#
loop_
_entity_poly.entity_id
_entity_poly.type
_entity_poly.pdbx_seq_one_letter_code
_entity_poly.pdbx_strand_id
1 'polypeptide(L)'
;MPGANDGASGVALLLLLAREIPQQISPNEKTIWLVFFDLEDNGNYPGWEWILGSTAFASSLTKTPSAVIVVDMIGDRDLNIYMEQNSTPELNQEIWQTAQQLGYEQFFIAETKYRMIDDHLPFVQRGFPTSLLIDFDYPYWHTTEDTLDKVSAHSILIVYDTLINWLRKQ
;
A
#
# COMPACT_ATOMS: atom_id res chain seq x y z
N MET A 1 3.41 11.56 -16.21
CA MET A 1 4.21 12.26 -15.18
C MET A 1 5.41 11.40 -14.79
N PRO A 2 6.43 11.90 -14.07
CA PRO A 2 7.57 11.06 -13.68
C PRO A 2 7.19 9.94 -12.69
N GLY A 3 6.24 10.17 -11.78
CA GLY A 3 5.66 9.11 -10.94
C GLY A 3 6.64 8.55 -9.91
N ALA A 4 7.46 9.41 -9.31
CA ALA A 4 8.50 8.97 -8.37
C ALA A 4 7.90 8.47 -7.05
N ASN A 5 6.87 9.17 -6.54
CA ASN A 5 6.11 8.71 -5.40
C ASN A 5 4.86 7.92 -5.86
N ASP A 6 4.15 8.49 -6.82
CA ASP A 6 2.91 8.00 -7.41
C ASP A 6 3.21 6.83 -8.36
N GLY A 7 3.12 5.61 -7.83
CA GLY A 7 3.54 4.36 -8.47
C GLY A 7 4.93 3.85 -8.05
N ALA A 8 6.02 4.58 -8.29
CA ALA A 8 7.37 4.01 -8.13
C ALA A 8 7.76 3.69 -6.66
N SER A 9 7.21 4.42 -5.68
CA SER A 9 7.52 4.18 -4.26
C SER A 9 6.99 2.84 -3.76
N GLY A 10 5.74 2.50 -4.09
CA GLY A 10 5.12 1.20 -3.80
C GLY A 10 5.85 0.06 -4.50
N VAL A 11 6.21 0.24 -5.78
CA VAL A 11 7.01 -0.75 -6.53
C VAL A 11 8.36 -1.01 -5.84
N ALA A 12 9.06 0.06 -5.43
CA ALA A 12 10.35 -0.07 -4.74
C ALA A 12 10.22 -0.84 -3.42
N LEU A 13 9.17 -0.59 -2.64
CA LEU A 13 8.87 -1.33 -1.41
C LEU A 13 8.62 -2.82 -1.68
N LEU A 14 7.80 -3.16 -2.68
CA LEU A 14 7.51 -4.57 -3.01
C LEU A 14 8.77 -5.29 -3.51
N LEU A 15 9.63 -4.63 -4.28
CA LEU A 15 10.93 -5.20 -4.69
C LEU A 15 11.85 -5.45 -3.48
N LEU A 16 11.86 -4.54 -2.51
CA LEU A 16 12.59 -4.74 -1.25
C LEU A 16 12.02 -5.93 -0.47
N LEU A 17 10.70 -6.01 -0.33
CA LEU A 17 10.04 -7.15 0.33
C LEU A 17 10.34 -8.48 -0.39
N ALA A 18 10.35 -8.50 -1.73
CA ALA A 18 10.71 -9.69 -2.50
C ALA A 18 12.11 -10.23 -2.15
N ARG A 19 13.05 -9.33 -1.88
CA ARG A 19 14.43 -9.67 -1.49
C ARG A 19 14.51 -10.17 -0.04
N GLU A 20 13.74 -9.56 0.86
CA GLU A 20 13.90 -9.74 2.31
C GLU A 20 13.00 -10.83 2.89
N ILE A 21 11.78 -11.03 2.38
CA ILE A 21 10.82 -12.02 2.90
C ILE A 21 11.43 -13.43 2.98
N PRO A 22 12.09 -13.97 1.94
CA PRO A 22 12.64 -15.33 2.00
C PRO A 22 13.75 -15.54 3.04
N GLN A 23 14.34 -14.45 3.53
CA GLN A 23 15.39 -14.48 4.57
C GLN A 23 14.79 -14.47 5.99
N GLN A 24 13.52 -14.05 6.12
CA GLN A 24 12.88 -13.80 7.41
C GLN A 24 11.66 -14.69 7.68
N ILE A 25 11.01 -15.19 6.63
CA ILE A 25 9.77 -15.97 6.70
C ILE A 25 9.93 -17.21 5.81
N SER A 26 9.67 -18.38 6.37
CA SER A 26 9.80 -19.62 5.61
C SER A 26 8.68 -19.73 4.56
N PRO A 27 8.98 -20.15 3.31
CA PRO A 27 7.94 -20.38 2.29
C PRO A 27 6.88 -21.42 2.70
N ASN A 28 7.19 -22.28 3.68
CA ASN A 28 6.26 -23.28 4.21
C ASN A 28 5.31 -22.70 5.28
N GLU A 29 5.58 -21.50 5.81
CA GLU A 29 4.74 -20.84 6.81
C GLU A 29 3.64 -20.01 6.15
N LYS A 30 3.97 -19.30 5.06
CA LYS A 30 3.07 -18.34 4.40
C LYS A 30 3.24 -18.37 2.90
N THR A 31 2.12 -18.28 2.19
CA THR A 31 2.11 -17.96 0.76
C THR A 31 1.87 -16.46 0.60
N ILE A 32 2.89 -15.73 0.13
CA ILE A 32 2.83 -14.28 -0.08
C ILE A 32 2.91 -13.99 -1.57
N TRP A 33 1.99 -13.20 -2.07
CA TRP A 33 1.96 -12.75 -3.46
C TRP A 33 2.33 -11.27 -3.50
N LEU A 34 3.34 -10.93 -4.28
CA LEU A 34 3.69 -9.54 -4.59
C LEU A 34 3.16 -9.26 -5.98
N VAL A 35 2.22 -8.32 -6.07
CA VAL A 35 1.48 -8.03 -7.30
C VAL A 35 1.66 -6.56 -7.63
N PHE A 36 2.05 -6.29 -8.87
CA PHE A 36 2.18 -4.94 -9.40
C PHE A 36 1.02 -4.73 -10.38
N PHE A 37 0.08 -3.87 -10.03
CA PHE A 37 -1.05 -3.57 -10.90
C PHE A 37 -0.65 -2.58 -11.99
N ASP A 38 -1.34 -2.69 -13.13
CA ASP A 38 -1.17 -1.80 -14.27
C ASP A 38 -2.50 -1.09 -14.52
N LEU A 39 -2.46 0.06 -15.19
CA LEU A 39 -3.63 0.85 -15.57
C LEU A 39 -4.48 1.30 -14.36
N GLU A 40 -3.84 1.54 -13.21
CA GLU A 40 -4.48 2.17 -12.04
C GLU A 40 -4.86 3.61 -12.39
N ASP A 41 -3.89 4.36 -12.90
CA ASP A 41 -3.88 5.83 -12.93
C ASP A 41 -4.39 6.45 -14.25
N ASN A 42 -5.13 5.66 -15.05
CA ASN A 42 -5.61 6.07 -16.39
C ASN A 42 -7.03 6.66 -16.38
N GLY A 43 -7.62 6.88 -15.20
CA GLY A 43 -8.97 7.41 -15.14
C GLY A 43 -9.07 8.82 -15.71
N ASN A 44 -10.31 9.25 -15.93
CA ASN A 44 -10.68 10.49 -16.64
C ASN A 44 -10.29 10.54 -18.14
N TYR A 45 -9.58 9.56 -18.69
CA TYR A 45 -9.51 9.37 -20.13
C TYR A 45 -10.86 8.84 -20.65
N PRO A 46 -11.41 9.35 -21.78
CA PRO A 46 -12.69 8.88 -22.29
C PRO A 46 -12.71 7.36 -22.52
N GLY A 47 -13.58 6.66 -21.78
CA GLY A 47 -13.71 5.21 -21.84
C GLY A 47 -12.78 4.42 -20.91
N TRP A 48 -12.01 5.11 -20.05
CA TRP A 48 -11.12 4.51 -19.06
C TRP A 48 -11.60 4.84 -17.64
N GLU A 49 -11.77 3.79 -16.84
CA GLU A 49 -11.93 3.90 -15.39
C GLU A 49 -10.56 3.85 -14.72
N TRP A 50 -10.50 4.24 -13.43
CA TRP A 50 -9.35 3.98 -12.57
C TRP A 50 -9.23 2.49 -12.25
N ILE A 51 -8.09 2.07 -11.68
CA ILE A 51 -7.91 0.78 -10.98
C ILE A 51 -8.26 -0.47 -11.81
N LEU A 52 -8.06 -0.42 -13.13
CA LEU A 52 -8.50 -1.48 -14.04
C LEU A 52 -7.75 -2.79 -13.81
N GLY A 53 -6.43 -2.72 -13.56
CA GLY A 53 -5.59 -3.90 -13.32
C GLY A 53 -5.97 -4.64 -12.06
N SER A 54 -6.12 -3.94 -10.93
CA SER A 54 -6.56 -4.53 -9.67
C SER A 54 -7.99 -5.06 -9.76
N THR A 55 -8.89 -4.36 -10.45
CA THR A 55 -10.26 -4.83 -10.68
C THR A 55 -10.28 -6.16 -11.42
N ALA A 56 -9.51 -6.28 -12.50
CA ALA A 56 -9.39 -7.52 -13.27
C ALA A 56 -8.75 -8.64 -12.43
N PHE A 57 -7.68 -8.34 -11.69
CA PHE A 57 -7.00 -9.32 -10.85
C PHE A 57 -7.89 -9.80 -9.70
N ALA A 58 -8.47 -8.89 -8.93
CA ALA A 58 -9.42 -9.18 -7.86
C ALA A 58 -10.58 -10.02 -8.40
N SER A 59 -11.12 -9.75 -9.59
CA SER A 59 -12.18 -10.56 -10.18
C SER A 59 -11.74 -11.98 -10.55
N SER A 60 -10.46 -12.20 -10.86
CA SER A 60 -9.94 -13.51 -11.27
C SER A 60 -9.61 -14.44 -10.10
N LEU A 61 -9.45 -13.91 -8.88
CA LEU A 61 -9.11 -14.70 -7.71
C LEU A 61 -10.25 -15.66 -7.32
N THR A 62 -9.95 -16.95 -7.25
CA THR A 62 -10.92 -17.99 -6.82
C THR A 62 -10.82 -18.31 -5.32
N LYS A 63 -9.75 -17.85 -4.66
CA LYS A 63 -9.51 -18.04 -3.24
C LYS A 63 -9.54 -16.70 -2.51
N THR A 64 -9.96 -16.74 -1.25
CA THR A 64 -9.92 -15.59 -0.35
C THR A 64 -8.53 -15.50 0.30
N PRO A 65 -7.77 -14.43 0.07
CA PRO A 65 -6.54 -14.18 0.82
C PRO A 65 -6.86 -13.84 2.28
N SER A 66 -5.96 -14.19 3.20
CA SER A 66 -6.10 -13.84 4.62
C SER A 66 -5.95 -12.34 4.87
N ALA A 67 -5.19 -11.65 4.02
CA ALA A 67 -5.04 -10.20 4.01
C ALA A 67 -4.62 -9.73 2.61
N VAL A 68 -5.04 -8.53 2.24
CA VAL A 68 -4.58 -7.77 1.08
C VAL A 68 -4.05 -6.45 1.60
N ILE A 69 -2.82 -6.08 1.23
CA ILE A 69 -2.21 -4.82 1.62
C ILE A 69 -1.80 -4.13 0.33
N VAL A 70 -2.43 -2.99 0.06
CA VAL A 70 -2.07 -2.10 -1.03
C VAL A 70 -1.20 -0.99 -0.46
N VAL A 71 -0.13 -0.67 -1.17
CA VAL A 71 0.82 0.39 -0.79
C VAL A 71 0.91 1.34 -1.96
N ASP A 72 0.67 2.62 -1.72
CA ASP A 72 0.73 3.64 -2.75
C ASP A 72 1.22 4.98 -2.17
N MET A 73 2.00 5.73 -2.94
CA MET A 73 2.56 7.03 -2.56
C MET A 73 3.26 7.08 -1.18
N ILE A 74 3.91 5.99 -0.75
CA ILE A 74 4.55 5.85 0.57
C ILE A 74 5.98 6.42 0.68
N GLY A 75 6.40 7.16 -0.34
CA GLY A 75 7.76 7.68 -0.49
C GLY A 75 7.94 9.11 0.00
N ASP A 76 6.90 9.87 0.35
CA ASP A 76 7.05 11.29 0.70
C ASP A 76 8.06 11.53 1.84
N ARG A 77 8.87 12.59 1.75
CA ARG A 77 9.77 13.04 2.82
C ARG A 77 9.02 13.42 4.09
N ASP A 78 7.81 13.94 3.96
CA ASP A 78 6.91 14.26 5.07
C ASP A 78 5.78 13.23 5.16
N LEU A 79 6.15 11.96 5.39
CA LEU A 79 5.23 10.82 5.31
C LEU A 79 4.13 10.87 6.39
N ASN A 80 2.87 10.86 5.98
CA ASN A 80 1.70 10.84 6.86
C ASN A 80 0.64 9.82 6.40
N ILE A 81 0.67 8.61 6.98
CA ILE A 81 -0.25 7.51 6.64
C ILE A 81 -1.39 7.45 7.66
N TYR A 82 -2.58 7.91 7.25
CA TYR A 82 -3.82 7.81 8.01
C TYR A 82 -4.58 6.51 7.70
N MET A 83 -5.47 6.07 8.59
CA MET A 83 -6.34 4.94 8.28
C MET A 83 -7.38 5.35 7.22
N GLU A 84 -7.37 4.68 6.08
CA GLU A 84 -8.36 4.89 5.03
C GLU A 84 -9.72 4.25 5.39
N GLN A 85 -10.83 4.89 5.01
CA GLN A 85 -12.19 4.55 5.43
C GLN A 85 -12.78 3.26 4.84
N ASN A 86 -12.42 2.88 3.62
CA ASN A 86 -12.89 1.65 2.97
C ASN A 86 -12.11 0.41 3.42
N SER A 87 -10.89 0.60 3.95
CA SER A 87 -10.06 -0.47 4.48
C SER A 87 -10.71 -1.19 5.67
N THR A 88 -10.35 -2.45 5.86
CA THR A 88 -10.86 -3.31 6.94
C THR A 88 -10.32 -2.81 8.30
N PRO A 89 -11.19 -2.37 9.23
CA PRO A 89 -10.76 -1.76 10.48
C PRO A 89 -9.84 -2.64 11.33
N GLU A 90 -10.13 -3.94 11.41
CA GLU A 90 -9.34 -4.88 12.21
C GLU A 90 -7.92 -5.03 11.64
N LEU A 91 -7.78 -5.16 10.32
CA LEU A 91 -6.48 -5.27 9.66
C LEU A 91 -5.67 -3.96 9.80
N ASN A 92 -6.31 -2.80 9.65
CA ASN A 92 -5.67 -1.50 9.92
C ASN A 92 -5.17 -1.42 11.36
N GLN A 93 -5.97 -1.83 12.34
CA GLN A 93 -5.55 -1.80 13.74
C GLN A 93 -4.31 -2.67 13.98
N GLU A 94 -4.23 -3.86 13.40
CA GLU A 94 -3.04 -4.72 13.55
C GLU A 94 -1.76 -4.11 12.96
N ILE A 95 -1.87 -3.49 11.77
CA ILE A 95 -0.74 -2.86 11.08
C ILE A 95 -0.29 -1.61 11.86
N TRP A 96 -1.22 -0.74 12.26
CA TRP A 96 -0.89 0.48 13.03
C TRP A 96 -0.38 0.16 14.43
N GLN A 97 -0.90 -0.87 15.10
CA GLN A 97 -0.33 -1.34 16.36
C GLN A 97 1.11 -1.83 16.18
N THR A 98 1.41 -2.49 15.05
CA THR A 98 2.78 -2.88 14.75
C THR A 98 3.68 -1.67 14.53
N ALA A 99 3.22 -0.66 13.77
CA ALA A 99 3.96 0.59 13.59
C ALA A 99 4.21 1.31 14.92
N GLN A 100 3.19 1.42 15.78
CA GLN A 100 3.32 2.00 17.11
C GLN A 100 4.34 1.26 17.99
N GLN A 101 4.33 -0.08 17.96
CA GLN A 101 5.31 -0.88 18.72
C GLN A 101 6.76 -0.66 18.26
N LEU A 102 6.95 -0.25 17.01
CA LEU A 102 8.25 0.09 16.42
C LEU A 102 8.64 1.56 16.64
N GLY A 103 7.75 2.40 17.21
CA GLY A 103 7.99 3.83 17.40
C GLY A 103 7.67 4.69 16.17
N TYR A 104 6.81 4.21 15.27
CA TYR A 104 6.43 4.89 14.02
C TYR A 104 5.04 5.54 14.07
N GLU A 105 4.47 5.77 15.25
CA GLU A 105 3.14 6.36 15.44
C GLU A 105 3.01 7.79 14.89
N GLN A 106 4.13 8.50 14.68
CA GLN A 106 4.14 9.81 14.03
C GLN A 106 3.93 9.73 12.51
N PHE A 107 4.23 8.59 11.89
CA PHE A 107 4.04 8.35 10.45
C PHE A 107 2.76 7.55 10.19
N PHE A 108 2.47 6.56 11.04
CA PHE A 108 1.23 5.77 11.02
C PHE A 108 0.23 6.37 12.01
N ILE A 109 -0.55 7.34 11.53
CA ILE A 109 -1.47 8.11 12.35
C ILE A 109 -2.76 7.31 12.54
N ALA A 110 -3.05 6.91 13.78
CA ALA A 110 -4.19 6.06 14.13
C ALA A 110 -5.53 6.83 14.14
N GLU A 111 -5.76 7.62 13.09
CA GLU A 111 -6.98 8.39 12.85
C GLU A 111 -7.52 8.05 11.47
N THR A 112 -8.83 7.85 11.39
CA THR A 112 -9.51 7.64 10.10
C THR A 112 -9.70 8.99 9.41
N LYS A 113 -9.27 9.11 8.16
CA LYS A 113 -9.34 10.39 7.43
C LYS A 113 -10.11 10.27 6.11
N TYR A 114 -9.46 9.75 5.08
CA TYR A 114 -9.96 9.79 3.71
C TYR A 114 -10.78 8.55 3.32
N ARG A 115 -11.64 8.72 2.31
CA ARG A 115 -12.34 7.63 1.62
C ARG A 115 -11.92 7.66 0.16
N MET A 116 -11.28 6.59 -0.31
CA MET A 116 -10.55 6.65 -1.58
C MET A 116 -10.93 5.52 -2.52
N ILE A 117 -10.93 5.85 -3.81
CA ILE A 117 -10.91 4.87 -4.89
C ILE A 117 -9.43 4.64 -5.19
N ASP A 118 -9.00 3.40 -5.02
CA ASP A 118 -7.63 2.93 -5.19
C ASP A 118 -7.70 1.40 -5.38
N ASP A 119 -6.60 0.76 -5.71
CA ASP A 119 -6.48 -0.65 -6.06
C ASP A 119 -6.94 -1.60 -4.95
N HIS A 120 -7.11 -1.12 -3.72
CA HIS A 120 -7.65 -1.90 -2.60
C HIS A 120 -9.17 -2.13 -2.72
N LEU A 121 -9.89 -1.21 -3.36
CA LEU A 121 -11.35 -1.17 -3.33
C LEU A 121 -12.01 -2.41 -3.95
N PRO A 122 -11.53 -2.99 -5.07
CA PRO A 122 -12.10 -4.22 -5.61
C PRO A 122 -12.00 -5.41 -4.63
N PHE A 123 -10.95 -5.47 -3.81
CA PHE A 123 -10.80 -6.52 -2.80
C PHE A 123 -11.74 -6.31 -1.60
N VAL A 124 -11.90 -5.06 -1.17
CA VAL A 124 -12.91 -4.68 -0.16
C VAL A 124 -14.32 -5.07 -0.63
N GLN A 125 -14.67 -4.79 -1.89
CA GLN A 125 -15.97 -5.14 -2.46
C GLN A 125 -16.21 -6.65 -2.51
N ARG A 126 -15.14 -7.45 -2.58
CA ARG A 126 -15.20 -8.92 -2.46
C ARG A 126 -15.28 -9.43 -1.03
N GLY A 127 -15.22 -8.54 -0.04
CA GLY A 127 -15.22 -8.88 1.39
C GLY A 127 -13.90 -9.45 1.88
N PHE A 128 -12.79 -9.18 1.18
CA PHE A 128 -11.47 -9.63 1.62
C PHE A 128 -10.91 -8.65 2.66
N PRO A 129 -10.24 -9.15 3.73
CA PRO A 129 -9.54 -8.27 4.66
C PRO A 129 -8.48 -7.48 3.90
N THR A 130 -8.66 -6.17 3.82
CA THR A 130 -7.87 -5.31 2.91
C THR A 130 -7.49 -4.01 3.61
N SER A 131 -6.23 -3.60 3.48
CA SER A 131 -5.71 -2.32 4.00
C SER A 131 -5.00 -1.57 2.89
N LEU A 132 -5.22 -0.25 2.83
CA LEU A 132 -4.49 0.67 1.98
C LEU A 132 -3.56 1.53 2.84
N LEU A 133 -2.26 1.51 2.51
CA LEU A 133 -1.24 2.36 3.12
C LEU A 133 -0.79 3.40 2.11
N ILE A 134 -1.08 4.66 2.41
CA ILE A 134 -0.90 5.76 1.48
C ILE A 134 -0.85 7.10 2.19
N ASP A 135 -0.02 7.99 1.66
CA ASP A 135 0.02 9.39 2.04
C ASP A 135 -0.80 10.24 1.07
N PHE A 136 -2.01 10.58 1.49
CA PHE A 136 -2.94 11.36 0.68
C PHE A 136 -2.67 12.86 0.74
N ASP A 137 -1.87 13.34 1.70
CA ASP A 137 -1.57 14.76 1.87
C ASP A 137 -0.33 15.18 1.06
N TYR A 138 -0.09 14.53 -0.09
CA TYR A 138 1.07 14.74 -0.95
C TYR A 138 0.83 15.85 -2.00
N PRO A 139 1.46 17.04 -1.89
CA PRO A 139 1.13 18.19 -2.74
C PRO A 139 1.53 18.04 -4.22
N TYR A 140 2.39 17.07 -4.54
CA TYR A 140 2.93 16.87 -5.89
C TYR A 140 2.18 15.80 -6.69
N TRP A 141 1.16 15.18 -6.11
CA TRP A 141 0.29 14.19 -6.76
C TRP A 141 -0.26 14.71 -8.10
N HIS A 142 -0.22 13.89 -9.14
CA HIS A 142 -0.63 14.28 -10.50
C HIS A 142 0.02 15.58 -11.03
N THR A 143 1.25 15.89 -10.59
CA THR A 143 2.04 17.01 -11.13
C THR A 143 3.34 16.52 -11.77
N THR A 144 3.97 17.36 -12.60
CA THR A 144 5.32 17.08 -13.13
C THR A 144 6.40 17.14 -12.05
N GLU A 145 6.05 17.63 -10.86
CA GLU A 145 6.94 17.77 -9.72
C GLU A 145 7.02 16.48 -8.88
N ASP A 146 6.20 15.46 -9.16
CA ASP A 146 6.35 14.14 -8.53
C ASP A 146 7.63 13.46 -9.04
N THR A 147 8.73 13.82 -8.40
CA THR A 147 10.11 13.57 -8.82
C THR A 147 10.92 13.04 -7.63
N LEU A 148 12.07 12.42 -7.92
CA LEU A 148 12.86 11.70 -6.92
C LEU A 148 13.32 12.57 -5.74
N ASP A 149 13.46 13.89 -5.92
CA ASP A 149 13.79 14.82 -4.83
C ASP A 149 12.64 15.07 -3.84
N LYS A 150 11.45 14.46 -4.05
CA LYS A 150 10.34 14.39 -3.08
C LYS A 150 10.29 13.05 -2.34
N VAL A 151 10.89 11.99 -2.91
CA VAL A 151 10.98 10.65 -2.30
C VAL A 151 12.12 10.47 -1.29
N SER A 152 11.81 9.95 -0.11
CA SER A 152 12.73 9.58 0.97
C SER A 152 12.84 8.07 1.14
N ALA A 153 14.07 7.55 1.09
CA ALA A 153 14.31 6.14 1.41
C ALA A 153 13.93 5.80 2.86
N HIS A 154 14.01 6.77 3.78
CA HIS A 154 13.61 6.56 5.17
C HIS A 154 12.11 6.25 5.29
N SER A 155 11.26 6.96 4.55
CA SER A 155 9.80 6.75 4.53
C SER A 155 9.44 5.36 4.03
N ILE A 156 10.07 4.93 2.93
CA ILE A 156 9.90 3.57 2.41
C ILE A 156 10.35 2.51 3.43
N LEU A 157 11.45 2.76 4.14
CA LEU A 157 11.95 1.84 5.17
C LEU A 157 11.04 1.75 6.40
N ILE A 158 10.37 2.84 6.79
CA ILE A 158 9.35 2.84 7.87
C ILE A 158 8.20 1.90 7.52
N VAL A 159 7.69 1.98 6.29
CA VAL A 159 6.61 1.09 5.83
C VAL A 159 7.10 -0.35 5.70
N TYR A 160 8.30 -0.56 5.15
CA TYR A 160 8.94 -1.88 5.10
C TYR A 160 9.05 -2.54 6.48
N ASP A 161 9.63 -1.83 7.46
CA ASP A 161 9.84 -2.34 8.82
C ASP A 161 8.51 -2.70 9.47
N THR A 162 7.49 -1.86 9.27
CA THR A 162 6.14 -2.11 9.78
C THR A 162 5.57 -3.40 9.18
N LEU A 163 5.59 -3.54 7.86
CA LEU A 163 5.00 -4.67 7.16
C LEU A 163 5.75 -5.98 7.43
N ILE A 164 7.08 -5.97 7.44
CA ILE A 164 7.85 -7.20 7.69
C ILE A 164 7.67 -7.69 9.12
N ASN A 165 7.59 -6.80 10.11
CA ASN A 165 7.31 -7.17 11.50
C ASN A 165 5.86 -7.61 11.70
N TRP A 166 4.90 -7.02 10.98
CA TRP A 166 3.51 -7.46 11.01
C TRP A 166 3.38 -8.86 10.39
N LEU A 167 3.96 -9.08 9.20
CA LEU A 167 3.95 -10.37 8.51
C LEU A 167 4.53 -11.50 9.35
N ARG A 168 5.55 -11.24 10.18
CA ARG A 168 6.16 -12.25 11.08
C ARG A 168 5.25 -12.68 12.24
N LYS A 169 4.23 -11.90 12.58
CA LYS A 169 3.29 -12.18 13.69
C LYS A 169 2.00 -12.87 13.23
N GLN A 170 1.66 -12.74 11.94
CA GLN A 170 0.51 -13.42 11.33
C GLN A 170 0.70 -14.94 11.38
#